data_AF-A0A3S4F4M3-F1
#
_entry.id   AF-A0A3S4F4M3-F1
#
_cell.length_a   1.000
_cell.length_b   1.000
_cell.length_c   1.000
_cell.angle_alpha   90.00
_cell.angle_beta   90.00
_cell.angle_gamma   90.00
#
_symmetry.space_group_name_H-M   'P 1'
#
loop_
_entity.id
_entity.type
_entity.pdbx_description
1 polymer ?
#
loop_
_entity_poly.entity_id
_entity_poly.type
_entity_poly.pdbx_seq_one_letter_code
_entity_poly.pdbx_strand_id
1 'polypeptide(L)' 'MIHPIVPLIAYMSRYFTLKAGDVVLTGTPAGVGPLLSGDELDIRFNGETLSTRVL' A
#
# COMPACT_ATOMS: atom_id res chain seq x y z
N MET A 1 -10.65 -5.05 3.23
CA MET A 1 -10.93 -3.64 2.85
C MET A 1 -12.32 -3.27 3.33
N ILE A 2 -12.50 -2.12 3.97
CA ILE A 2 -13.83 -1.62 4.35
C ILE A 2 -14.51 -0.92 3.17
N HIS A 3 -13.74 -0.14 2.40
CA HIS A 3 -14.17 0.45 1.13
C HIS A 3 -13.49 -0.27 -0.04
N PRO A 4 -14.24 -0.87 -0.99
CA PRO A 4 -13.66 -1.49 -2.18
C PRO A 4 -12.94 -0.48 -3.09
N ILE A 5 -12.05 -0.97 -3.97
CA ILE A 5 -11.15 -0.13 -4.78
C ILE A 5 -11.91 0.90 -5.63
N VAL A 6 -12.89 0.46 -6.42
CA VAL A 6 -13.59 1.34 -7.36
C VAL A 6 -14.38 2.46 -6.64
N PRO A 7 -15.19 2.17 -5.60
CA PRO A 7 -15.82 3.21 -4.79
C PRO A 7 -14.83 4.15 -4.10
N LEU A 8 -13.68 3.65 -3.61
CA LEU A 8 -12.66 4.47 -2.98
C LEU A 8 -12.06 5.48 -3.96
N ILE A 9 -11.68 5.04 -5.17
CA ILE A 9 -11.16 5.91 -6.23
C ILE A 9 -12.19 6.98 -6.61
N ALA A 10 -13.46 6.57 -6.80
CA ALA A 10 -14.55 7.50 -7.11
C ALA A 10 -14.80 8.53 -6.01
N TYR A 11 -14.63 8.15 -4.74
CA TYR A 11 -14.70 9.09 -3.63
C TYR A 11 -13.53 10.09 -3.64
N MET A 12 -12.30 9.61 -3.81
CA MET A 12 -11.10 10.45 -3.86
C MET A 12 -11.15 11.47 -5.00
N SER A 13 -11.66 11.08 -6.16
CA SER A 13 -11.72 11.95 -7.36
C SER A 13 -12.64 13.16 -7.22
N ARG A 14 -13.52 13.18 -6.21
CA ARG A 14 -14.36 14.35 -5.87
C ARG A 14 -13.56 15.48 -5.20
N TYR A 15 -12.40 15.16 -4.64
CA TYR A 15 -11.55 16.12 -3.90
C TYR A 15 -10.23 16.39 -4.63
N PHE A 16 -9.66 15.37 -5.26
CA PHE A 16 -8.40 15.47 -5.99
C PHE A 16 -8.58 14.99 -7.43
N THR A 17 -8.08 15.75 -8.40
CA THR A 17 -7.96 15.23 -9.77
C THR A 17 -6.87 14.17 -9.80
N LEU A 18 -7.25 12.91 -10.05
CA LEU A 18 -6.32 11.81 -10.23
C LEU A 18 -5.75 11.85 -11.65
N LYS A 19 -4.43 11.95 -11.78
CA LYS A 19 -3.70 12.03 -13.04
C LYS A 19 -3.13 10.67 -13.44
N ALA A 20 -2.79 10.54 -14.72
CA ALA A 20 -2.05 9.38 -15.20
C ALA A 20 -0.70 9.29 -14.47
N GLY A 21 -0.42 8.12 -13.90
CA GLY A 21 0.78 7.87 -13.08
C GLY A 21 0.54 7.98 -11.57
N ASP A 22 -0.61 8.49 -11.11
CA ASP A 22 -0.92 8.54 -9.69
C ASP A 22 -1.13 7.13 -9.10
N VAL A 23 -0.69 6.95 -7.86
CA VAL A 23 -0.80 5.69 -7.11
C VAL A 23 -1.74 5.86 -5.93
N VAL A 24 -2.70 4.93 -5.78
CA VAL A 24 -3.65 4.90 -4.66
C VAL A 24 -3.29 3.76 -3.71
N LEU A 25 -3.00 4.10 -2.45
CA LEU A 25 -2.79 3.12 -1.38
C LEU A 25 -4.15 2.77 -0.73
N THR A 26 -4.51 1.49 -0.69
CA THR A 26 -5.88 1.01 -0.37
C THR A 26 -6.09 0.66 1.11
N GLY A 27 -5.11 1.01 1.95
CA GLY A 27 -5.08 0.68 3.38
C GLY A 27 -4.21 -0.54 3.70
N THR A 28 -4.06 -0.81 4.98
CA THR A 28 -3.28 -1.95 5.50
C THR A 28 -4.17 -2.81 6.40
N PRO A 29 -4.02 -4.15 6.40
CA PRO A 29 -4.59 -5.00 7.43
C PRO A 29 -4.04 -4.66 8.83
N ALA A 30 -4.59 -5.32 9.85
CA ALA A 30 -4.01 -5.28 11.19
C ALA A 30 -2.59 -5.91 11.21
N GLY A 31 -1.78 -5.51 12.18
CA GLY A 31 -0.42 -6.04 12.36
C GLY A 31 0.71 -5.05 12.08
N VAL A 32 0.42 -3.76 11.97
CA VAL A 32 1.46 -2.72 11.87
C VAL A 32 2.29 -2.70 13.16
N GLY A 33 3.61 -2.63 13.03
CA GLY A 33 4.57 -2.58 14.12
C GLY A 33 5.86 -1.85 13.73
N PRO A 34 6.76 -1.60 14.69
CA PRO A 34 8.02 -0.91 14.44
C PRO A 34 8.98 -1.77 13.61
N LEU A 35 9.86 -1.10 12.87
CA LEU A 35 11.03 -1.69 12.21
C LEU A 35 12.30 -1.06 12.77
N LEU A 36 13.37 -1.83 12.85
CA LEU A 36 14.67 -1.41 13.35
C LEU A 36 15.73 -1.49 12.24
N SER A 37 16.79 -0.69 12.38
CA SER A 37 17.94 -0.77 11.47
C SER A 37 18.55 -2.17 11.51
N GLY A 38 18.83 -2.72 10.33
CA GLY A 38 19.29 -4.09 10.14
C GLY A 38 18.19 -5.11 9.84
N ASP A 39 16.90 -4.76 10.02
CA ASP A 39 15.80 -5.70 9.75
C ASP A 39 15.72 -6.07 8.26
N GLU A 40 15.62 -7.37 8.00
CA GLU A 40 15.33 -7.91 6.67
C GLU A 40 13.83 -8.00 6.46
N LEU A 41 13.37 -7.55 5.29
CA LEU A 41 11.96 -7.47 4.91
C LEU A 41 11.71 -8.34 3.68
N ASP A 42 10.81 -9.31 3.82
CA ASP A 42 10.25 -10.06 2.71
C ASP A 42 8.81 -9.62 2.44
N ILE A 43 8.61 -8.93 1.33
CA ILE A 43 7.30 -8.46 0.87
C ILE A 43 6.79 -9.44 -0.17
N ARG A 44 5.57 -9.93 0.01
CA ARG A 44 4.92 -10.85 -0.92
C ARG A 44 3.66 -10.24 -1.49
N PHE A 45 3.50 -10.38 -2.80
CA PHE A 45 2.27 -10.01 -3.49
C PHE A 45 1.90 -11.11 -4.47
N ASN A 46 0.81 -11.81 -4.19
CA ASN A 46 0.42 -13.04 -4.89
C ASN A 46 1.59 -14.04 -4.93
N GLY A 47 2.07 -14.41 -6.13
CA GLY A 47 3.19 -15.33 -6.32
C GLY A 47 4.56 -14.65 -6.40
N GLU A 48 4.62 -13.32 -6.28
CA GLU A 48 5.86 -12.55 -6.39
C GLU A 48 6.41 -12.18 -5.01
N THR A 49 7.74 -12.12 -4.90
CA THR A 49 8.45 -11.77 -3.68
C THR A 49 9.51 -10.70 -3.96
N LEU A 50 9.60 -9.72 -3.07
CA LEU A 50 10.62 -8.68 -3.05
C LEU A 50 11.27 -8.69 -1.66
N SER A 51 12.60 -8.83 -1.63
CA SER A 51 13.39 -8.77 -0.39
C SER A 51 14.20 -7.48 -0.32
N THR A 52 14.25 -6.85 0.85
CA THR A 52 15.03 -5.64 1.11
C THR A 52 15.41 -5.52 2.58
N ARG A 53 16.23 -4.53 2.96
CA ARG A 53 16.69 -4.33 4.33
C ARG A 53 16.48 -2.89 4.79
N VAL A 54 16.14 -2.71 6.06
CA VAL A 54 16.14 -1.40 6.73
C VAL A 54 17.59 -1.00 7.05
N LEU A 55 18.03 0.16 6.55
CA LEU A 55 19.36 0.72 6.81
C LEU A 55 19.41 1.44 8.16
#